data_AF-A0A918CBR1-F1
#
_entry.id   AF-A0A918CBR1-F1
#
_cell.length_a   1.000
_cell.length_b   1.000
_cell.length_c   1.000
_cell.angle_alpha   90.00
_cell.angle_beta   90.00
_cell.angle_gamma   90.00
#
_symmetry.space_group_name_H-M   'P 1'
#
loop_
_entity.id
_entity.type
_entity.pdbx_description
1 polymer ?
#
loop_
_entity_poly.entity_id
_entity_poly.type
_entity_poly.pdbx_seq_one_letter_code
_entity_poly.pdbx_strand_id
1 'polypeptide(L)'
;MPLVPTDLLPMVQRVYPTAARVILHARRTPHPVTHLLEDYDDCAAFDPQGRLLFPLRPEEVDRLRDTLRHSCGGGLLVLDLSA
;
A
#
# COMPACT_ATOMS: atom_id res chain seq x y z
N MET A 1 11.28 8.94 2.78
CA MET A 1 10.08 8.25 2.26
C MET A 1 8.87 9.09 2.65
N PRO A 2 7.83 9.19 1.81
CA PRO A 2 6.62 9.90 2.19
C PRO A 2 5.95 9.23 3.39
N LEU A 3 5.44 10.05 4.31
CA LEU A 3 4.60 9.59 5.43
C LEU A 3 3.22 9.21 4.90
N VAL A 4 2.61 8.17 5.49
CA VAL A 4 1.17 7.93 5.29
C VAL A 4 0.39 9.17 5.72
N PRO A 5 -0.57 9.66 4.89
CA PRO A 5 -1.49 10.70 5.31
C PRO A 5 -2.20 10.30 6.62
N THR A 6 -2.24 11.21 7.60
CA THR A 6 -2.72 10.91 8.96
C THR A 6 -4.13 10.32 8.98
N ASP A 7 -4.99 10.73 8.06
CA ASP A 7 -6.36 10.26 7.93
C ASP A 7 -6.46 8.79 7.46
N LEU A 8 -5.41 8.26 6.84
CA LEU A 8 -5.34 6.88 6.33
C LEU A 8 -4.68 5.92 7.33
N LEU A 9 -3.94 6.45 8.30
CA LEU A 9 -3.26 5.66 9.33
C LEU A 9 -4.21 4.70 10.08
N PRO A 10 -5.43 5.11 10.51
CA PRO A 10 -6.37 4.20 11.17
C PRO A 10 -6.82 3.04 10.27
N MET A 11 -6.87 3.26 8.96
CA MET A 11 -7.24 2.20 8.01
C MET A 11 -6.10 1.19 7.87
N VAL A 12 -4.86 1.68 7.73
CA VAL A 12 -3.68 0.82 7.70
C VAL A 12 -3.57 0.00 8.98
N GLN A 13 -3.71 0.62 10.15
CA GLN A 13 -3.64 -0.05 11.45
C GLN A 13 -4.76 -1.06 11.67
N ARG A 14 -5.91 -0.93 11.00
CA ARG A 14 -6.98 -1.92 11.09
C ARG A 14 -6.64 -3.22 10.37
N VAL A 15 -5.94 -3.12 9.23
CA VAL A 15 -5.51 -4.26 8.41
C VAL A 15 -4.18 -4.84 8.91
N TYR A 16 -3.25 -3.96 9.29
CA TYR A 16 -1.90 -4.26 9.77
C TYR A 16 -1.57 -3.44 11.03
N PRO A 17 -2.02 -3.85 12.23
CA PRO A 17 -1.88 -3.03 13.45
C PRO A 17 -0.45 -2.74 13.86
N THR A 18 0.47 -3.64 13.54
CA THR A 18 1.89 -3.53 13.91
C THR A 18 2.76 -3.05 12.75
N ALA A 19 2.16 -2.60 11.65
CA ALA A 19 2.93 -2.10 10.53
C ALA A 19 3.67 -0.81 10.92
N ALA A 20 4.95 -0.76 10.58
CA ALA A 20 5.75 0.46 10.55
C ALA A 20 5.88 1.02 9.13
N ARG A 21 5.69 0.16 8.11
CA ARG A 21 5.82 0.53 6.70
C ARG A 21 4.82 -0.23 5.85
N VAL A 22 4.32 0.42 4.80
CA VAL A 22 3.50 -0.19 3.74
C VAL A 22 4.11 0.11 2.38
N ILE A 23 4.16 -0.89 1.52
CA ILE A 23 4.64 -0.80 0.14
C ILE A 23 3.48 -1.17 -0.79
N LEU A 24 3.18 -0.29 -1.73
CA LEU A 24 2.30 -0.59 -2.86
C LEU A 24 3.13 -0.63 -4.12
N HIS A 25 3.09 -1.76 -4.82
CA HIS A 25 3.84 -1.93 -6.05
C HIS A 25 2.90 -1.86 -7.26
N ALA A 26 3.08 -0.84 -8.09
CA ALA A 26 2.46 -0.78 -9.41
C ALA A 26 3.15 -1.80 -10.33
N ARG A 27 2.43 -2.83 -10.71
CA ARG A 27 2.80 -3.69 -11.82
C ARG A 27 2.41 -3.01 -13.13
N ARG A 28 3.42 -2.70 -13.93
CA ARG A 28 3.20 -2.22 -15.30
C ARG A 28 2.97 -3.39 -16.24
N THR A 29 1.78 -3.46 -16.81
CA THR A 29 1.41 -4.43 -17.84
C THR A 29 1.40 -3.73 -19.20
N PRO A 30 2.09 -4.27 -20.23
CA PRO A 30 2.05 -3.69 -21.56
C PRO A 30 0.62 -3.76 -22.12
N HIS A 31 0.09 -2.63 -22.56
CA HIS A 31 -1.26 -2.55 -23.14
C HIS A 31 -1.20 -2.07 -24.59
N PRO A 32 -1.92 -2.74 -25.53
CA PRO A 32 -1.76 -2.50 -26.97
C PRO A 32 -2.20 -1.10 -27.45
N VAL A 33 -3.00 -0.36 -26.66
CA VAL A 33 -3.55 0.95 -27.06
C VAL A 33 -2.92 2.11 -26.29
N THR A 34 -2.60 1.92 -25.02
CA THR A 34 -2.12 2.98 -24.10
C THR A 34 -0.63 2.85 -23.78
N HIS A 35 0.07 1.92 -24.43
CA HIS A 35 1.47 1.53 -24.22
C HIS A 35 1.78 0.91 -22.84
N LEU A 36 1.21 1.39 -21.73
CA LEU A 36 1.35 0.81 -20.39
C LEU A 36 0.05 0.97 -19.58
N LEU A 37 -0.37 -0.10 -18.90
CA LEU A 37 -1.35 -0.07 -17.81
C LEU A 37 -0.60 -0.22 -16.48
N GLU A 38 -1.04 0.49 -15.44
CA GLU A 38 -0.56 0.32 -14.07
C GLU A 38 -1.63 -0.41 -13.25
N ASP A 39 -1.40 -1.69 -13.00
CA ASP A 39 -2.18 -2.50 -12.08
C ASP A 39 -1.47 -2.58 -10.74
N TYR A 40 -2.22 -2.63 -9.64
CA TYR A 40 -1.65 -2.75 -8.30
C TYR A 40 -2.09 -4.08 -7.72
N ASP A 41 -1.30 -5.11 -7.98
CA ASP A 41 -1.62 -6.45 -7.51
C ASP A 41 -1.26 -6.63 -6.02
N ASP A 42 -0.21 -5.95 -5.55
CA ASP A 42 0.41 -6.26 -4.26
C ASP A 42 0.49 -5.08 -3.28
N CYS A 43 0.03 -5.33 -2.05
CA CYS A 43 0.22 -4.49 -0.87
C CYS A 43 1.01 -5.29 0.18
N ALA A 44 2.22 -4.82 0.50
CA ALA A 44 3.09 -5.47 1.48
C ALA A 44 3.28 -4.56 2.70
N ALA A 45 3.00 -5.08 3.89
CA ALA A 45 3.22 -4.37 5.14
C ALA A 45 4.38 -4.98 5.92
N PHE A 46 5.14 -4.15 6.62
CA PHE A 46 6.31 -4.56 7.40
C PHE A 46 6.25 -3.97 8.80
N ASP A 47 6.70 -4.74 9.78
CA ASP A 47 6.86 -4.26 11.15
C ASP A 47 8.13 -3.40 11.33
N PRO A 48 8.39 -2.79 12.51
CA PRO A 48 9.59 -1.99 12.74
C PRO A 48 10.91 -2.75 12.55
N GLN A 49 10.89 -4.08 12.63
CA GLN A 49 12.05 -4.95 12.42
C GLN A 49 12.24 -5.35 10.95
N GLY A 50 11.36 -4.90 10.05
CA GLY A 50 11.40 -5.21 8.63
C GLY A 50 10.85 -6.60 8.29
N ARG A 51 10.09 -7.24 9.20
CA ARG A 51 9.43 -8.52 8.92
C ARG A 51 8.13 -8.28 8.17
N LEU A 52 7.89 -9.08 7.14
CA LEU A 52 6.64 -9.05 6.37
C LEU A 52 5.47 -9.44 7.29
N LEU A 53 4.40 -8.65 7.23
CA LEU A 53 3.17 -8.86 7.97
C LEU A 53 2.09 -9.44 7.05
N PHE A 54 1.33 -10.39 7.59
CA PHE A 54 0.08 -10.82 6.98
C PHE A 54 -1.06 -9.90 7.44
N PRO A 55 -2.02 -9.60 6.56
CA PRO A 55 -3.18 -8.82 6.94
C PRO A 55 -4.02 -9.59 7.97
N LEU A 56 -4.39 -8.93 9.06
CA LEU A 56 -5.38 -9.49 10.00
C LEU A 56 -6.81 -9.46 9.43
N ARG A 57 -7.04 -8.59 8.44
CA ARG A 57 -8.32 -8.42 7.74
C ARG A 57 -8.10 -8.46 6.23
N PRO A 58 -7.85 -9.65 5.66
CA PRO A 58 -7.57 -9.80 4.23
C PRO A 58 -8.67 -9.21 3.34
N GLU A 59 -9.93 -9.25 3.79
CA GLU A 59 -11.08 -8.68 3.10
C GLU A 59 -11.06 -7.15 2.98
N GLU A 60 -10.31 -6.45 3.84
CA GLU A 60 -10.15 -4.98 3.79
C GLU A 60 -8.91 -4.55 2.98
N VAL A 61 -8.06 -5.48 2.53
CA VAL A 61 -6.78 -5.17 1.85
C VAL A 61 -7.00 -4.45 0.52
N ASP A 62 -7.93 -4.92 -0.32
CA ASP A 62 -8.19 -4.31 -1.62
C ASP A 62 -8.67 -2.86 -1.46
N ARG A 63 -9.58 -2.62 -0.50
CA ARG A 63 -10.08 -1.28 -0.19
C ARG A 63 -8.97 -0.37 0.33
N LEU A 64 -8.10 -0.88 1.21
CA LEU A 64 -6.95 -0.14 1.71
C LEU A 64 -6.01 0.24 0.57
N ARG A 65 -5.68 -0.71 -0.32
CA ARG A 65 -4.82 -0.49 -1.48
C ARG A 65 -5.39 0.59 -2.40
N ASP A 66 -6.66 0.51 -2.75
CA ASP A 66 -7.32 1.48 -3.62
C ASP A 66 -7.33 2.88 -3.01
N THR A 67 -7.57 2.96 -1.69
CA THR A 67 -7.56 4.23 -0.96
C THR A 67 -6.16 4.85 -0.93
N LEU A 68 -5.14 4.06 -0.59
CA LEU A 68 -3.74 4.52 -0.57
C LEU A 68 -3.28 4.96 -1.96
N ARG A 69 -3.64 4.23 -3.02
CA ARG A 69 -3.35 4.61 -4.40
C ARG A 69 -4.02 5.95 -4.76
N HIS A 70 -5.30 6.10 -4.45
CA HIS A 70 -6.03 7.32 -4.78
C HIS A 70 -5.45 8.56 -4.07
N SER A 71 -5.06 8.40 -2.80
CA SER A 71 -4.55 9.51 -1.99
C SER A 71 -3.07 9.81 -2.17
N CYS A 72 -2.24 8.81 -2.46
CA CYS A 72 -0.78 8.95 -2.55
C CYS A 72 -0.25 8.95 -3.99
N GLY A 73 -1.09 8.59 -4.98
CA GLY A 73 -0.75 8.62 -6.41
C GLY A 73 -0.37 7.27 -7.01
N GLY A 74 0.15 7.36 -8.25
CA GLY A 74 0.59 6.22 -9.07
C GLY A 74 2.04 5.76 -8.82
N GLY A 75 2.49 4.71 -9.52
CA GLY A 75 3.82 4.09 -9.34
C GLY A 75 4.07 3.32 -8.02
N LEU A 76 5.35 3.06 -7.74
CA LEU A 76 5.82 2.45 -6.49
C LEU A 76 5.64 3.44 -5.33
N LEU A 77 4.86 3.04 -4.32
CA LEU A 77 4.69 3.80 -3.10
C LEU A 77 5.35 3.05 -1.94
N VAL A 78 6.20 3.76 -1.21
CA VAL A 78 6.73 3.28 0.07
C VAL A 78 6.39 4.30 1.14
N LEU A 79 5.51 3.91 2.05
CA LEU A 79 4.90 4.78 3.04
C LEU A 79 5.33 4.34 4.43
N ASP A 80 5.98 5.24 5.17
CA ASP A 80 6.29 5.01 6.58
C ASP A 80 5.10 5.44 7.45
N LEU A 81 4.85 4.67 8.51
CA LEU A 81 3.75 4.86 9.47
C LEU A 81 4.25 5.45 10.80
N SER A 82 5.56 5.47 11.01
CA SER A 82 6.20 6.17 12.13
C SER A 82 6.31 7.65 11.80
N ALA A 83 5.60 8.48 12.56
CA ALA A 83 5.89 9.92 12.67
C ALA A 83 7.25 10.15 13.32
#